data_AF-A0A7C4VFP4-F1
#
_entry.id   AF-A0A7C4VFP4-F1
#
_cell.length_a   1.000
_cell.length_b   1.000
_cell.length_c   1.000
_cell.angle_alpha   90.00
_cell.angle_beta   90.00
_cell.angle_gamma   90.00
#
_symmetry.space_group_name_H-M   'P 1'
#
loop_
_entity.id
_entity.type
_entity.pdbx_description
1 polymer ?
#
loop_
_entity_poly.entity_id
_entity_poly.type
_entity_poly.pdbx_seq_one_letter_code
_entity_poly.pdbx_strand_id
1 'polypeptide(L)'
;MRTQRHRKSTLFAHHSEEEFAKLLDYYKVRWEYEPQTFVLETDESGNVKECFTPDFYLPDYDLYVEVTTLKPDLASRKNRKLRRLREKYPHVKIKLFKLGDFRKLMKRYGLDHKPQ
;
A
#
# COMPACT_ATOMS: atom_id res chain seq x y z
N MET A 1 12.81 22.41 -6.17
CA MET A 1 11.34 22.57 -6.14
C MET A 1 10.76 21.78 -7.32
N ARG A 2 10.08 20.66 -7.09
CA ARG A 2 9.45 19.89 -8.18
C ARG A 2 8.00 19.60 -7.84
N THR A 3 7.16 20.42 -8.46
CA THR A 3 5.86 20.09 -9.08
C THR A 3 4.87 19.26 -8.26
N GLN A 4 3.97 20.02 -7.63
CA GLN A 4 2.58 19.69 -7.36
C GLN A 4 1.97 18.98 -8.59
N ARG A 5 1.92 17.64 -8.60
CA ARG A 5 1.18 16.89 -9.61
C ARG A 5 -0.29 17.01 -9.25
N HIS A 6 -1.04 17.75 -10.07
CA HIS A 6 -2.49 17.78 -10.06
C HIS A 6 -3.02 16.36 -9.87
N ARG A 7 -3.72 16.12 -8.75
CA ARG A 7 -4.43 14.87 -8.47
C ARG A 7 -5.54 14.73 -9.49
N LYS A 8 -5.23 14.09 -10.62
CA LYS A 8 -6.26 13.43 -11.43
C LYS A 8 -7.06 12.55 -10.46
N SER A 9 -8.38 12.51 -10.64
CA SER A 9 -9.29 11.67 -9.88
C SER A 9 -8.81 10.22 -9.88
N THR A 10 -8.03 9.83 -8.87
CA THR A 10 -7.62 8.43 -8.69
C THR A 10 -8.88 7.64 -8.38
N LEU A 11 -9.25 6.74 -9.28
CA LEU A 11 -10.34 5.80 -9.05
C LEU A 11 -9.76 4.64 -8.24
N PHE A 12 -10.07 4.61 -6.94
CA PHE A 12 -9.66 3.52 -6.06
C PHE A 12 -10.50 2.28 -6.31
N ALA A 13 -9.88 1.10 -6.29
CA ALA A 13 -10.56 -0.18 -6.45
C ALA A 13 -11.46 -0.50 -5.24
N HIS A 14 -11.07 -0.06 -4.04
CA HIS A 14 -11.84 -0.28 -2.82
C HIS A 14 -11.97 0.97 -1.93
N HIS A 15 -13.10 1.09 -1.23
CA HIS A 15 -13.35 2.20 -0.28
C HIS A 15 -12.25 2.35 0.78
N SER A 16 -11.67 1.24 1.24
CA SER A 16 -10.58 1.28 2.22
C SER A 16 -9.30 1.94 1.70
N GLU A 17 -9.03 1.83 0.39
CA GLU A 17 -7.89 2.48 -0.25
C GLU A 17 -8.12 3.99 -0.33
N GLU A 18 -9.34 4.41 -0.71
CA GLU A 18 -9.71 5.82 -0.72
C GLU A 18 -9.61 6.45 0.67
N GLU A 19 -10.11 5.77 1.71
CA GLU A 19 -9.97 6.22 3.09
C GLU A 19 -8.51 6.31 3.54
N PHE A 20 -7.67 5.37 3.11
CA PHE A 20 -6.24 5.40 3.40
C PHE A 20 -5.55 6.57 2.69
N ALA A 21 -5.84 6.81 1.42
CA ALA A 21 -5.33 7.94 0.65
C ALA A 21 -5.71 9.29 1.29
N LYS A 22 -6.99 9.47 1.66
CA LYS A 22 -7.47 10.65 2.40
C LYS A 22 -6.70 10.86 3.70
N LEU A 23 -6.35 9.77 4.39
CA LEU A 23 -5.60 9.85 5.63
C LEU A 23 -4.14 10.24 5.39
N LEU A 24 -3.48 9.66 4.39
CA LEU A 24 -2.13 10.09 3.98
C LEU A 24 -2.11 11.57 3.58
N ASP A 25 -3.12 12.02 2.83
CA ASP A 25 -3.31 13.42 2.43
C ASP A 25 -3.42 14.35 3.62
N TYR A 26 -4.25 13.96 4.59
CA TYR A 26 -4.45 14.71 5.82
C TYR A 26 -3.13 14.92 6.57
N TYR A 27 -2.29 13.89 6.61
CA TYR A 27 -0.95 13.95 7.21
C TYR A 27 0.14 14.50 6.30
N LYS A 28 -0.22 14.96 5.10
CA LYS A 28 0.71 15.47 4.09
C LYS A 28 1.82 14.47 3.74
N VAL A 29 1.54 13.17 3.87
CA VAL A 29 2.45 12.11 3.44
C VAL A 29 2.36 11.99 1.93
N ARG A 30 3.49 12.00 1.22
CA ARG A 30 3.50 11.78 -0.23
C ARG A 30 3.21 10.31 -0.52
N TRP A 31 2.39 10.06 -1.53
CA TRP A 31 2.03 8.70 -1.96
C TRP A 31 1.76 8.60 -3.46
N GLU A 32 1.90 7.37 -3.94
CA GLU A 32 1.56 6.94 -5.30
C GLU A 32 0.65 5.71 -5.21
N TYR A 33 -0.41 5.64 -6.02
CA TYR A 33 -1.36 4.52 -6.04
C TYR A 33 -0.99 3.53 -7.14
N GLU A 34 -1.04 2.22 -6.83
CA GLU A 34 -0.61 1.11 -7.71
C GLU A 34 0.72 1.41 -8.45
N PRO A 35 1.79 1.78 -7.73
CA PRO A 35 3.00 2.38 -8.29
C PRO A 35 3.80 1.42 -9.17
N GLN A 36 3.78 0.12 -8.84
CA GLN A 36 4.60 -0.88 -9.50
C GLN A 36 4.03 -2.29 -9.33
N THR A 37 4.03 -3.05 -10.41
CA THR A 37 3.68 -4.48 -10.41
C THR A 37 4.95 -5.33 -10.31
N PHE A 38 5.01 -6.22 -9.33
CA PHE A 38 6.09 -7.18 -9.15
C PHE A 38 5.70 -8.57 -9.66
N VAL A 39 6.49 -9.13 -10.55
CA VAL A 39 6.32 -10.51 -11.00
C VAL A 39 6.88 -11.46 -9.94
N LEU A 40 6.02 -12.28 -9.33
CA LEU A 40 6.38 -13.22 -8.26
C LEU A 40 6.72 -14.61 -8.80
N GLU A 41 6.02 -15.08 -9.84
CA GLU A 41 6.24 -16.40 -10.45
C GLU A 41 6.11 -16.31 -11.97
N THR A 42 6.97 -17.05 -12.67
CA THR A 42 6.89 -17.29 -14.11
C THR A 42 6.88 -18.79 -14.39
N ASP A 43 6.28 -19.21 -15.49
CA ASP A 43 6.36 -20.59 -15.97
C ASP A 43 7.69 -20.89 -16.70
N GLU A 44 7.86 -22.13 -17.14
CA GLU A 44 9.05 -22.60 -17.88
C GLU A 44 9.21 -21.91 -19.24
N SER A 45 8.13 -21.38 -19.80
CA SER A 45 8.12 -20.60 -21.05
C SER A 45 8.34 -19.10 -20.81
N GLY A 46 8.51 -18.67 -19.56
CA GLY A 46 8.72 -17.28 -19.18
C GLY A 46 7.43 -16.46 -19.02
N ASN A 47 6.25 -17.05 -19.11
CA ASN A 47 4.98 -16.33 -18.91
C ASN A 47 4.74 -16.02 -17.44
N VAL A 48 4.17 -14.85 -17.15
CA VAL A 48 3.84 -14.43 -15.78
C VAL A 48 2.67 -15.26 -15.23
N LYS A 49 2.92 -16.03 -14.17
CA LYS A 49 1.92 -16.84 -13.45
C LYS A 49 1.31 -16.09 -12.27
N GLU A 50 2.13 -15.37 -11.52
CA GLU A 50 1.66 -14.63 -10.33
C GLU A 50 2.37 -13.28 -10.26
N CYS A 51 1.59 -12.22 -10.12
CA CYS A 51 2.08 -10.88 -9.84
C CYS A 51 1.45 -10.32 -8.55
N PHE A 52 2.08 -9.25 -8.07
CA PHE A 52 1.65 -8.50 -6.92
C PHE A 52 1.90 -7.01 -7.16
N THR A 53 0.85 -6.22 -7.03
CA THR A 53 0.88 -4.76 -7.16
C THR A 53 0.46 -4.21 -5.80
N PRO A 54 1.37 -3.57 -5.04
CA PRO A 54 1.01 -2.96 -3.77
C PRO A 54 0.04 -1.80 -4.00
N ASP A 55 -0.92 -1.62 -3.10
CA ASP A 55 -1.92 -0.53 -3.21
C ASP A 55 -1.26 0.86 -3.24
N PHE A 56 -0.22 1.09 -2.43
CA PHE A 56 0.47 2.38 -2.32
C PHE A 56 1.99 2.28 -2.25
N TYR A 57 2.69 3.33 -2.67
CA TYR A 57 4.09 3.60 -2.33
C TYR A 57 4.22 4.96 -1.66
N LEU A 58 5.04 5.03 -0.60
CA LEU A 58 5.34 6.24 0.14
C LEU A 58 6.81 6.64 -0.13
N PRO A 59 7.07 7.57 -1.08
CA PRO A 59 8.43 7.87 -1.53
C PRO A 59 9.36 8.40 -0.44
N ASP A 60 8.81 9.13 0.54
CA ASP A 60 9.59 9.69 1.66
C ASP A 60 10.18 8.62 2.59
N TYR A 61 9.60 7.41 2.57
CA TYR A 61 9.99 6.30 3.43
C TYR A 61 10.54 5.11 2.66
N ASP A 62 10.54 5.19 1.33
CA ASP A 62 10.83 4.07 0.44
C ASP A 62 10.06 2.80 0.84
N LEU A 63 8.73 2.96 0.99
CA LEU A 63 7.87 1.94 1.58
C LEU A 63 6.64 1.68 0.72
N TYR A 64 6.46 0.43 0.33
CA TYR A 64 5.21 -0.06 -0.26
C TYR A 64 4.23 -0.46 0.85
N VAL A 65 2.96 -0.15 0.62
CA VAL A 65 1.86 -0.43 1.55
C VAL A 65 0.77 -1.19 0.82
N GLU A 66 0.34 -2.28 1.45
CA GLU A 66 -0.85 -3.02 1.08
C GLU A 66 -1.94 -2.76 2.12
N VAL A 67 -3.04 -2.14 1.72
CA VAL A 67 -4.21 -1.93 2.56
C VAL A 67 -4.96 -3.25 2.72
N THR A 68 -5.41 -3.50 3.95
CA THR A 68 -6.23 -4.66 4.23
C THR A 68 -7.38 -4.31 5.17
N THR A 69 -8.56 -4.85 4.86
CA THR A 69 -9.74 -4.85 5.73
C THR A 69 -9.95 -6.23 6.36
N LEU A 70 -9.06 -7.18 6.09
CA LEU A 70 -9.39 -8.61 6.09
C LEU A 70 -9.63 -9.22 7.48
N LYS A 71 -10.68 -10.04 7.51
CA LYS A 71 -10.88 -11.16 8.45
C LYS A 71 -9.80 -12.25 8.20
N PRO A 72 -9.46 -13.08 9.19
CA PRO A 72 -8.30 -13.99 9.17
C PRO A 72 -8.11 -14.86 7.91
N ASP A 73 -9.17 -15.33 7.27
CA ASP A 73 -9.10 -16.35 6.21
C ASP A 73 -8.46 -15.88 4.90
N LEU A 74 -8.57 -14.59 4.56
CA LEU A 74 -7.96 -14.02 3.35
C LEU A 74 -6.47 -13.64 3.55
N ALA A 75 -5.98 -13.71 4.79
CA ALA A 75 -4.59 -13.40 5.11
C ALA A 75 -3.63 -14.41 4.48
N SER A 76 -4.01 -15.68 4.32
CA SER A 76 -3.11 -16.74 3.83
C SER A 76 -2.60 -16.46 2.40
N ARG A 77 -3.49 -16.09 1.47
CA ARG A 77 -3.10 -15.78 0.08
C ARG A 77 -2.26 -14.50 -0.01
N LYS A 78 -2.65 -13.41 0.69
CA LYS A 78 -1.83 -12.17 0.73
C LYS A 78 -0.46 -12.45 1.37
N ASN A 79 -0.41 -13.19 2.48
CA ASN A 79 0.84 -13.54 3.15
C ASN A 79 1.76 -14.38 2.27
N ARG A 80 1.22 -15.34 1.50
CA ARG A 80 2.01 -16.10 0.53
C ARG A 80 2.64 -15.19 -0.51
N LYS A 81 1.86 -14.28 -1.11
CA LYS A 81 2.39 -13.31 -2.09
C LYS A 81 3.45 -12.40 -1.47
N LEU A 82 3.22 -11.87 -0.27
CA LEU A 82 4.20 -11.05 0.44
C LEU A 82 5.48 -11.81 0.79
N ARG A 83 5.38 -13.09 1.15
CA ARG A 83 6.55 -13.94 1.40
C ARG A 83 7.38 -14.10 0.12
N ARG A 84 6.75 -14.44 -1.00
CA ARG A 84 7.42 -14.56 -2.30
C ARG A 84 8.01 -13.24 -2.78
N LEU A 85 7.32 -12.12 -2.55
CA LEU A 85 7.86 -10.79 -2.84
C LEU A 85 9.15 -10.56 -2.05
N ARG A 86 9.17 -10.85 -0.75
CA ARG A 86 10.36 -10.68 0.09
C ARG A 86 11.50 -11.62 -0.29
N GLU A 87 11.18 -12.84 -0.71
CA GLU A 87 12.17 -13.81 -1.21
C GLU A 87 12.81 -13.31 -2.52
N LYS A 88 12.01 -12.83 -3.49
CA LYS A 88 12.48 -12.42 -4.82
C LYS A 88 13.02 -10.98 -4.87
N TYR A 89 12.47 -10.10 -4.06
CA TYR A 89 12.81 -8.68 -3.99
C TYR A 89 13.12 -8.27 -2.54
N PRO A 90 14.25 -8.72 -1.97
CA PRO A 90 14.57 -8.49 -0.55
C PRO A 90 14.79 -7.02 -0.20
N HIS A 91 15.08 -6.17 -1.19
CA HIS A 91 15.24 -4.72 -1.03
C HIS A 91 13.90 -3.97 -0.97
N VAL A 92 12.80 -4.61 -1.36
CA VAL A 92 11.48 -3.98 -1.38
C VAL A 92 10.90 -3.98 0.03
N LYS A 93 10.82 -2.80 0.64
CA LYS A 93 10.16 -2.63 1.93
C LYS A 93 8.66 -2.64 1.71
N ILE A 94 7.97 -3.65 2.22
CA ILE A 94 6.51 -3.75 2.15
C ILE A 94 5.87 -4.02 3.51
N LYS A 95 4.78 -3.30 3.80
CA LYS A 95 3.95 -3.49 4.99
C LYS A 95 2.48 -3.68 4.64
N LEU A 96 1.84 -4.62 5.34
CA LEU A 96 0.40 -4.80 5.34
C LEU A 96 -0.19 -3.89 6.42
N PHE A 97 -1.05 -2.95 6.04
CA PHE A 97 -1.69 -2.01 6.95
C PHE A 97 -3.19 -2.29 7.05
N LYS A 98 -3.64 -2.66 8.26
CA LYS A 98 -5.06 -2.63 8.59
C LYS A 98 -5.48 -1.18 8.77
N LEU A 99 -6.52 -0.75 8.07
CA LEU A 99 -7.00 0.64 8.15
C LEU A 99 -7.32 1.06 9.60
N GLY A 100 -7.90 0.15 10.38
CA GLY A 100 -8.18 0.37 11.80
C GLY A 100 -6.92 0.54 12.66
N ASP A 101 -5.84 -0.21 12.38
CA ASP A 101 -4.59 -0.12 13.12
C ASP A 101 -3.84 1.17 12.78
N PHE A 102 -3.91 1.61 11.52
CA PHE A 102 -3.37 2.89 11.13
C PHE A 102 -4.10 4.05 11.83
N ARG A 103 -5.44 4.04 11.86
CA ARG A 103 -6.21 5.03 12.64
C ARG A 103 -5.83 5.04 14.12
N LYS A 104 -5.66 3.87 14.74
CA LYS A 104 -5.21 3.74 16.14
C LYS A 104 -3.80 4.30 16.34
N LEU A 105 -2.88 4.02 15.42
CA LEU A 105 -1.52 4.54 15.45
C LEU A 105 -1.54 6.07 15.44
N MET A 106 -2.33 6.67 14.55
CA MET A 106 -2.42 8.13 14.45
C MET A 106 -3.05 8.76 15.69
N LYS A 107 -4.10 8.14 16.25
CA LYS A 107 -4.67 8.56 17.54
C LYS A 107 -3.65 8.51 18.67
N ARG A 108 -2.79 7.49 18.70
CA ARG A 108 -1.72 7.37 19.71
C ARG A 108 -0.67 8.48 19.59
N TYR A 109 -0.41 8.98 18.39
CA TYR A 109 0.54 10.06 18.16
C TYR A 109 -0.09 11.47 18.21
N GLY A 110 -1.37 11.59 18.60
CA GLY A 110 -2.07 12.88 18.69
C GLY A 110 -2.32 13.53 17.32
N LEU A 111 -2.25 12.72 16.27
CA LEU A 111 -2.37 13.16 14.88
C LEU A 111 -3.84 13.20 14.44
N ASP A 112 -4.79 12.68 15.23
CA ASP A 112 -6.22 12.62 14.94
C ASP A 112 -7.00 13.94 15.12
N HIS A 113 -6.34 15.05 15.48
CA HIS A 113 -7.02 16.32 15.73
C HIS A 113 -7.26 17.11 14.45
N LYS A 114 -8.52 17.27 14.03
CA LYS A 114 -8.94 18.23 12.98
C LYS A 114 -8.43 19.63 13.37
N PRO A 115 -7.83 20.43 12.45
CA PRO A 115 -7.87 21.87 12.65
C PRO A 115 -9.33 22.32 12.58
N GLN A 116 -9.73 23.12 13.58
CA GLN A 116 -11.00 23.86 13.56
C GLN A 116 -11.07 24.78 12.34
#